data_AF-A0A7S4SWL7-F1
#
_entry.id   AF-A0A7S4SWL7-F1
#
_cell.length_a   1.000
_cell.length_b   1.000
_cell.length_c   1.000
_cell.angle_alpha   90.00
_cell.angle_beta   90.00
_cell.angle_gamma   90.00
#
_symmetry.space_group_name_H-M   'P 1'
#
loop_
_entity.id
_entity.type
_entity.pdbx_description
1 polymer ?
#
loop_
_entity_poly.entity_id
_entity_poly.type
_entity_poly.pdbx_seq_one_letter_code
_entity_poly.pdbx_strand_id
1 'polypeptide(L)'
;FGFVAGVDEMPGGVVERCSDDGEPTGTGGLPILGGIKGEGLSDTLCAVVRYSGGIKLGAGGLIRAYGGTARLVLRDAPTEILIPKSTIRLSTSSSNAGCIYDAARKFNAVTSDENYSADGKLEISMVCESSFLEDMMETMKDSTRGDVTFLD
;
A
#
# COMPACT_ATOMS: atom_id res chain seq x y z
N PHE A 1 3.74 -17.92 11.99
CA PHE A 1 3.10 -16.63 11.59
C PHE A 1 2.93 -16.60 10.07
N GLY A 2 2.11 -15.67 9.55
CA GLY A 2 2.03 -15.32 8.13
C GLY A 2 1.82 -13.82 7.96
N PHE A 3 2.27 -13.25 6.84
CA PHE A 3 1.99 -11.85 6.51
C PHE A 3 1.85 -11.62 5.00
N VAL A 4 1.10 -10.56 4.67
CA VAL A 4 1.01 -9.92 3.36
C VAL A 4 1.33 -8.45 3.57
N ALA A 5 2.25 -7.89 2.79
CA ALA A 5 2.61 -6.47 2.82
C ALA A 5 2.54 -5.88 1.41
N GLY A 6 2.03 -4.67 1.29
CA GLY A 6 1.75 -3.98 0.03
C GLY A 6 0.45 -4.43 -0.65
N VAL A 7 0.16 -3.77 -1.76
CA VAL A 7 -0.91 -4.07 -2.72
C VAL A 7 -0.32 -4.13 -4.13
N ASP A 8 -1.05 -4.71 -5.09
CA ASP A 8 -0.56 -4.89 -6.46
C ASP A 8 -0.21 -3.55 -7.14
N GLU A 9 -0.90 -2.47 -6.77
CA GLU A 9 -0.69 -1.12 -7.31
C GLU A 9 0.54 -0.40 -6.72
N MET A 10 1.19 -0.96 -5.69
CA MET A 10 2.38 -0.34 -5.08
C MET A 10 3.69 -0.70 -5.82
N PRO A 11 4.66 0.24 -5.90
CA PRO A 11 6.00 -0.08 -6.38
C PRO A 11 6.64 -1.19 -5.52
N GLY A 12 6.99 -2.31 -6.14
CA GLY A 12 7.52 -3.50 -5.45
C GLY A 12 6.51 -4.64 -5.28
N GLY A 13 5.23 -4.39 -5.56
CA GLY A 13 4.15 -5.38 -5.54
C GLY A 13 3.88 -5.96 -4.15
N VAL A 14 3.10 -7.04 -4.12
CA VAL A 14 2.75 -7.74 -2.88
C VAL A 14 3.89 -8.64 -2.41
N VAL A 15 4.29 -8.48 -1.15
CA VAL A 15 5.27 -9.34 -0.47
C VAL A 15 4.56 -10.28 0.50
N GLU A 16 4.78 -11.57 0.33
CA GLU A 16 4.19 -12.61 1.18
C GLU A 16 5.28 -13.42 1.90
N ARG A 17 5.06 -13.73 3.18
CA ARG A 17 5.93 -14.66 3.92
C ARG A 17 5.18 -15.39 5.01
N CYS A 18 5.66 -16.57 5.37
CA CYS A 18 5.18 -17.29 6.53
C CYS A 18 6.31 -18.11 7.19
N SER A 19 6.04 -18.57 8.41
CA SER A 19 6.93 -19.47 9.16
C SER A 19 6.10 -20.41 10.01
N ASP A 20 6.51 -21.68 10.05
CA ASP A 20 5.96 -22.72 10.92
C ASP A 20 6.55 -22.71 12.35
N ASP A 21 7.65 -21.97 12.57
CA ASP A 21 8.28 -21.78 13.89
C ASP A 21 8.44 -23.06 14.74
N GLY A 22 9.02 -24.10 14.15
CA GLY A 22 9.27 -25.39 14.82
C GLY A 22 8.14 -26.41 14.71
N GLU A 23 6.96 -26.03 14.19
CA GLU A 23 5.94 -27.00 13.77
C GLU A 23 6.37 -27.75 12.49
N PRO A 24 5.75 -28.90 12.18
CA PRO A 24 5.98 -29.57 10.91
C PRO A 24 5.73 -28.64 9.71
N THR A 25 6.59 -28.72 8.69
CA THR A 25 6.56 -27.83 7.53
C THR A 25 5.18 -27.74 6.89
N GLY A 26 4.72 -26.51 6.66
CA GLY A 26 3.46 -26.17 6.02
C GLY A 26 2.23 -26.34 6.91
N THR A 27 2.38 -26.67 8.20
CA THR A 27 1.23 -26.92 9.08
C THR A 27 0.76 -25.73 9.90
N GLY A 28 1.59 -24.68 10.03
CA GLY A 28 1.26 -23.46 10.76
C GLY A 28 1.29 -22.21 9.89
N GLY A 29 2.42 -21.94 9.23
CA GLY A 29 2.66 -20.72 8.46
C GLY A 29 1.73 -20.57 7.26
N LEU A 30 1.68 -21.59 6.39
CA LEU A 30 0.85 -21.56 5.18
C LEU A 30 -0.65 -21.43 5.47
N PRO A 31 -1.23 -22.16 6.45
CA PRO A 31 -2.63 -21.96 6.84
C PRO A 31 -2.96 -20.55 7.32
N ILE A 32 -2.04 -19.90 8.06
CA ILE A 32 -2.21 -18.51 8.50
C ILE A 32 -2.20 -17.57 7.29
N LEU A 33 -1.19 -17.69 6.41
CA LEU A 33 -1.07 -16.87 5.22
C LEU A 33 -2.29 -17.02 4.29
N GLY A 34 -2.76 -18.25 4.09
CA GLY A 34 -3.99 -18.52 3.34
C GLY A 34 -5.25 -17.95 4.00
N GLY A 35 -5.24 -17.71 5.32
CA GLY A 35 -6.28 -16.96 6.02
C GLY A 35 -6.27 -15.48 5.61
N ILE A 36 -5.11 -14.82 5.68
CA ILE A 36 -4.95 -13.41 5.30
C ILE A 36 -5.41 -13.18 3.85
N LYS A 37 -4.93 -14.02 2.92
CA LYS A 37 -5.30 -13.95 1.50
C LYS A 37 -6.77 -14.26 1.25
N GLY A 38 -7.34 -15.21 2.00
CA GLY A 38 -8.74 -15.60 1.87
C GLY A 38 -9.72 -14.48 2.24
N GLU A 39 -9.32 -13.62 3.18
CA GLU A 39 -10.10 -12.42 3.56
C GLU A 39 -9.75 -11.18 2.70
N GLY A 40 -8.83 -11.30 1.74
CA GLY A 40 -8.44 -10.19 0.85
C GLY A 40 -7.68 -9.06 1.55
N LEU A 41 -6.96 -9.36 2.63
CA LEU A 41 -6.26 -8.37 3.45
C LEU A 41 -4.84 -8.12 2.93
N SER A 42 -4.45 -6.84 2.88
CA SER A 42 -3.09 -6.33 2.66
C SER A 42 -2.54 -5.70 3.95
N ASP A 43 -1.24 -5.37 3.97
CA ASP A 43 -0.53 -4.78 5.13
C ASP A 43 -0.87 -5.45 6.48
N THR A 44 -0.98 -6.77 6.46
CA THR A 44 -1.49 -7.57 7.57
C THR A 44 -0.47 -8.62 7.98
N LEU A 45 -0.18 -8.67 9.28
CA LEU A 45 0.58 -9.73 9.92
C LEU A 45 -0.31 -10.48 10.91
N CYS A 46 -0.33 -11.81 10.82
CA CYS A 46 -1.03 -12.67 11.76
C CYS A 46 -0.06 -13.66 12.40
N ALA A 47 -0.07 -13.71 13.74
CA ALA A 47 0.68 -14.67 14.53
C ALA A 47 -0.28 -15.47 15.41
N VAL A 48 -0.06 -16.79 15.45
CA VAL A 48 -0.81 -17.70 16.32
C VAL A 48 0.19 -18.31 17.29
N VAL A 49 -0.03 -18.08 18.58
CA VAL A 49 0.76 -18.67 19.65
C VAL A 49 0.08 -19.98 20.08
N ARG A 50 0.83 -21.07 20.09
CA ARG A 50 0.33 -22.39 20.47
C ARG A 50 1.03 -22.90 21.72
N TYR A 51 0.25 -23.36 22.68
CA TYR A 51 0.72 -24.12 23.84
C TYR A 51 0.35 -25.60 23.67
N SER A 52 1.31 -26.52 23.81
CA SER A 52 1.06 -27.96 23.65
C SER A 52 0.30 -28.53 24.86
N GLY A 53 -0.86 -29.13 24.60
CA GLY A 53 -1.69 -29.79 25.61
C GLY A 53 -1.31 -31.26 25.89
N GLY A 54 -0.16 -31.73 25.40
CA GLY A 54 0.32 -33.11 25.60
C GLY A 54 -0.23 -34.15 24.62
N ILE A 55 -1.24 -33.83 23.81
CA ILE A 55 -1.79 -34.71 22.77
C ILE A 55 -1.37 -34.20 21.38
N LYS A 56 -0.87 -35.11 20.54
CA LYS A 56 -0.48 -34.79 19.16
C LYS A 56 -1.71 -34.70 18.25
N LEU A 57 -1.85 -33.58 17.55
CA LEU A 57 -2.97 -33.34 16.61
C LEU A 57 -2.75 -33.96 15.22
N GLY A 58 -1.51 -34.33 14.89
CA GLY A 58 -1.11 -34.67 13.52
C GLY A 58 -1.16 -33.46 12.56
N ALA A 59 -0.59 -33.61 11.36
CA ALA A 59 -0.46 -32.50 10.41
C ALA A 59 -1.82 -31.87 10.04
N GLY A 60 -2.83 -32.68 9.74
CA GLY A 60 -4.17 -32.18 9.41
C GLY A 60 -4.86 -31.45 10.57
N GLY A 61 -4.59 -31.86 11.81
CA GLY A 61 -5.12 -31.18 12.99
C GLY A 61 -4.43 -29.83 13.23
N LEU A 62 -3.12 -29.74 13.01
CA LEU A 62 -2.36 -28.48 13.10
C LEU A 62 -2.82 -27.48 12.05
N ILE A 63 -2.97 -27.91 10.79
CA ILE A 63 -3.45 -27.06 9.69
C ILE A 63 -4.80 -26.43 10.05
N ARG A 64 -5.74 -27.23 10.57
CA ARG A 64 -7.06 -26.73 10.99
C ARG A 64 -6.97 -25.80 12.20
N ALA A 65 -6.11 -26.10 13.18
CA ALA A 65 -5.95 -25.27 14.36
C ALA A 65 -5.38 -23.89 14.01
N TYR A 66 -4.23 -23.84 13.31
CA TYR A 66 -3.58 -22.60 12.90
C TYR A 66 -4.43 -21.78 11.94
N GLY A 67 -4.88 -22.39 10.84
CA GLY A 67 -5.68 -21.68 9.83
C GLY A 67 -7.06 -21.27 10.36
N GLY A 68 -7.71 -22.13 11.15
CA GLY A 68 -9.00 -21.82 11.76
C GLY A 68 -8.91 -20.66 12.75
N THR A 69 -7.88 -20.66 13.62
CA THR A 69 -7.66 -19.57 14.58
C THR A 69 -7.37 -18.25 13.89
N ALA A 70 -6.49 -18.26 12.87
CA ALA A 70 -6.18 -17.07 12.09
C ALA A 70 -7.43 -16.49 11.42
N ARG A 71 -8.23 -17.32 10.73
CA ARG A 71 -9.46 -16.87 10.06
C ARG A 71 -10.48 -16.27 11.02
N LEU A 72 -10.65 -16.85 12.21
CA LEU A 72 -11.57 -16.32 13.21
C LEU A 72 -11.22 -14.88 13.61
N VAL A 73 -9.93 -14.62 13.86
CA VAL A 73 -9.47 -13.27 14.25
C VAL A 73 -9.47 -12.32 13.06
N LEU A 74 -9.00 -12.75 11.88
CA LEU A 74 -8.92 -11.90 10.70
C LEU A 74 -10.29 -11.43 10.22
N ARG A 75 -11.34 -12.24 10.40
CA ARG A 75 -12.71 -11.88 10.03
C ARG A 75 -13.35 -10.88 10.99
N ASP A 76 -12.96 -10.91 12.26
CA ASP A 76 -13.52 -10.06 13.31
C ASP A 76 -12.71 -8.77 13.51
N ALA A 77 -11.45 -8.76 13.06
CA ALA A 77 -10.58 -7.59 13.14
C ALA A 77 -11.18 -6.43 12.33
N PRO A 78 -11.22 -5.20 12.89
CA PRO A 78 -11.63 -4.03 12.13
C PRO A 78 -10.64 -3.78 10.99
N THR A 79 -11.18 -3.44 9.83
CA THR A 79 -10.40 -3.17 8.61
C THR A 79 -10.69 -1.76 8.11
N GLU A 80 -9.69 -1.20 7.43
CA GLU A 80 -9.79 0.10 6.78
C GLU A 80 -9.31 -0.04 5.33
N ILE A 81 -9.83 0.81 4.45
CA ILE A 81 -9.41 0.82 3.05
C ILE A 81 -8.03 1.46 2.96
N LEU A 82 -7.06 0.72 2.44
CA LEU A 82 -5.76 1.24 2.07
C LEU A 82 -5.86 1.90 0.70
N ILE A 83 -5.63 3.21 0.63
CA ILE A 83 -5.59 3.98 -0.63
C ILE A 83 -4.13 4.29 -0.95
N PRO A 84 -3.53 3.67 -1.98
CA PRO A 84 -2.17 4.00 -2.40
C PRO A 84 -2.06 5.46 -2.81
N LYS A 85 -1.03 6.14 -2.29
CA LYS A 85 -0.71 7.52 -2.63
C LYS A 85 0.63 7.58 -3.33
N SER A 86 0.73 8.44 -4.34
CA SER A 86 1.96 8.74 -5.07
C SER A 86 2.34 10.19 -4.86
N THR A 87 3.65 10.44 -4.77
CA THR A 87 4.21 11.78 -4.76
C THR A 87 4.68 12.13 -6.16
N ILE A 88 4.28 13.30 -6.65
CA ILE A 88 4.84 13.92 -7.84
C ILE A 88 5.69 15.12 -7.45
N ARG A 89 6.81 15.30 -8.14
CA ARG A 89 7.61 16.51 -8.07
C ARG A 89 7.64 17.15 -9.45
N LEU A 90 7.46 18.46 -9.50
CA LEU A 90 7.46 19.19 -10.76
C LEU A 90 8.11 20.56 -10.61
N SER A 91 8.59 21.07 -11.74
CA SER A 91 9.12 22.41 -11.90
C SER A 91 8.40 23.11 -13.06
N THR A 92 7.99 24.36 -12.88
CA THR A 92 7.31 25.17 -13.88
C THR A 92 7.60 26.66 -13.69
N SER A 93 7.20 27.52 -14.63
CA SER A 93 7.14 28.97 -14.36
C SER A 93 6.19 29.26 -13.20
N SER A 94 6.58 30.17 -12.31
CA SER A 94 5.71 30.67 -11.23
C SER A 94 4.38 31.26 -11.74
N SER A 95 4.32 31.69 -13.00
CA SER A 95 3.08 32.15 -13.65
C SER A 95 2.02 31.05 -13.83
N ASN A 96 2.43 29.77 -13.85
CA ASN A 96 1.54 28.63 -14.00
C ASN A 96 0.98 28.10 -12.67
N ALA A 97 1.33 28.71 -11.54
CA ALA A 97 0.94 28.22 -10.22
C ALA A 97 -0.58 27.96 -10.11
N GLY A 98 -1.40 28.91 -10.57
CA GLY A 98 -2.86 28.76 -10.57
C GLY A 98 -3.34 27.54 -11.34
N CYS A 99 -2.84 27.34 -12.56
CA CYS A 99 -3.17 26.17 -13.39
C CYS A 99 -2.78 24.84 -12.72
N ILE A 100 -1.60 24.78 -12.10
CA ILE A 100 -1.13 23.59 -11.37
C ILE A 100 -2.03 23.29 -10.18
N TYR A 101 -2.38 24.29 -9.37
CA TYR A 101 -3.29 24.11 -8.23
C TYR A 101 -4.69 23.67 -8.67
N ASP A 102 -5.22 24.26 -9.74
CA ASP A 102 -6.54 23.89 -10.28
C ASP A 102 -6.53 22.48 -10.87
N ALA A 103 -5.44 22.07 -11.54
CA ALA A 103 -5.27 20.70 -12.03
C ALA A 103 -5.22 19.71 -10.86
N ALA A 104 -4.39 19.97 -9.85
CA ALA A 104 -4.25 19.13 -8.66
C ALA A 104 -5.57 18.95 -7.88
N ARG A 105 -6.37 20.01 -7.75
CA ARG A 105 -7.67 19.96 -7.06
C ARG A 105 -8.64 18.95 -7.69
N LYS A 106 -8.61 18.75 -9.00
CA LYS A 106 -9.47 17.77 -9.69
C LYS A 106 -9.22 16.32 -9.21
N PHE A 107 -8.02 16.06 -8.70
CA PHE A 107 -7.59 14.72 -8.26
C PHE A 107 -7.40 14.62 -6.74
N ASN A 108 -7.95 15.59 -5.98
CA ASN A 108 -7.78 15.70 -4.53
C ASN A 108 -6.30 15.67 -4.09
N ALA A 109 -5.40 16.18 -4.94
CA ALA A 109 -3.98 16.20 -4.62
C ALA A 109 -3.68 17.30 -3.60
N VAL A 110 -2.74 17.00 -2.70
CA VAL A 110 -2.33 17.89 -1.61
C VAL A 110 -0.88 18.29 -1.83
N THR A 111 -0.59 19.58 -1.72
CA THR A 111 0.80 20.07 -1.75
C THR A 111 1.54 19.63 -0.50
N SER A 112 2.69 18.98 -0.67
CA SER A 112 3.58 18.55 0.41
C SER A 112 4.78 19.48 0.59
N ASP A 113 5.26 20.11 -0.47
CA ASP A 113 6.37 21.06 -0.43
C ASP A 113 6.28 22.04 -1.61
N GLU A 114 6.76 23.27 -1.43
CA GLU A 114 6.74 24.32 -2.45
C GLU A 114 7.92 25.28 -2.27
N ASN A 115 8.61 25.59 -3.38
CA ASN A 115 9.73 26.52 -3.38
C ASN A 115 9.71 27.43 -4.62
N TYR A 116 9.97 28.71 -4.39
CA TYR A 116 10.13 29.72 -5.44
C TYR A 116 11.59 30.11 -5.56
N SER A 117 12.15 29.96 -6.75
CA SER A 117 13.53 30.34 -7.04
C SER A 117 13.61 31.77 -7.59
N ALA A 118 14.77 32.40 -7.40
CA ALA A 118 15.02 33.77 -7.84
C ALA A 118 14.97 33.96 -9.39
N ASP A 119 15.09 32.87 -10.15
CA ASP A 119 14.92 32.85 -11.61
C ASP A 119 13.45 32.75 -12.06
N GLY A 120 12.50 32.80 -11.12
CA GLY A 120 11.06 32.83 -11.40
C GLY A 120 10.43 31.46 -11.62
N LYS A 121 11.12 30.36 -11.30
CA LYS A 121 10.55 29.02 -11.30
C LYS A 121 9.85 28.69 -9.98
N LEU A 122 8.90 27.78 -10.09
CA LEU A 122 8.15 27.15 -9.03
C LEU A 122 8.48 25.66 -9.07
N GLU A 123 9.02 25.15 -7.97
CA GLU A 123 9.13 23.71 -7.72
C GLU A 123 8.11 23.31 -6.66
N ILE A 124 7.31 22.30 -6.95
CA ILE A 124 6.25 21.84 -6.06
C ILE A 124 6.24 20.32 -6.00
N SER A 125 6.03 19.82 -4.79
CA SER A 125 5.77 18.41 -4.52
C SER A 125 4.30 18.26 -4.13
N MET A 126 3.60 17.33 -4.77
CA MET A 126 2.19 17.08 -4.50
C MET A 126 1.95 15.58 -4.30
N VAL A 127 0.99 15.24 -3.45
CA VAL A 127 0.60 13.86 -3.15
C VAL A 127 -0.82 13.65 -3.64
N CYS A 128 -1.04 12.63 -4.46
CA CYS A 128 -2.36 12.22 -4.97
C CYS A 128 -2.56 10.72 -4.80
N GLU A 129 -3.74 10.21 -5.12
CA GLU A 129 -3.93 8.75 -5.24
C GLU A 129 -3.11 8.23 -6.41
N SER A 130 -2.47 7.07 -6.22
CA SER A 130 -1.60 6.49 -7.23
C SER A 130 -2.33 6.22 -8.54
N SER A 131 -3.62 5.88 -8.47
CA SER A 131 -4.50 5.67 -9.63
C SER A 131 -4.73 6.92 -10.47
N PHE A 132 -4.52 8.12 -9.93
CA PHE A 132 -4.72 9.39 -10.64
C PHE A 132 -3.42 10.06 -11.07
N LEU A 133 -2.27 9.43 -10.83
CA LEU A 133 -0.97 10.04 -11.10
C LEU A 133 -0.82 10.43 -12.58
N GLU A 134 -1.09 9.50 -13.49
CA GLU A 134 -0.93 9.71 -14.94
C GLU A 134 -1.91 10.78 -15.46
N ASP A 135 -3.18 10.69 -15.10
CA ASP A 135 -4.22 11.66 -15.49
C ASP A 135 -3.90 13.08 -14.96
N MET A 136 -3.38 13.17 -13.73
CA MET A 136 -2.97 14.43 -13.15
C MET A 136 -1.76 15.02 -13.88
N MET A 137 -0.77 14.19 -14.22
CA MET A 137 0.40 14.62 -15.01
C MET A 137 -0.01 15.15 -16.39
N GLU A 138 -0.92 14.47 -17.07
CA GLU A 138 -1.45 14.90 -18.36
C GLU A 138 -2.23 16.22 -18.23
N THR A 139 -3.12 16.32 -17.24
CA THR A 139 -3.89 17.55 -16.98
C THR A 139 -2.97 18.74 -16.68
N MET A 140 -1.90 18.53 -15.90
CA MET A 140 -0.92 19.58 -15.62
C MET A 140 -0.20 20.02 -16.89
N LYS A 141 0.28 19.09 -17.71
CA LYS A 141 0.89 19.40 -19.03
C LYS A 141 -0.03 20.23 -19.91
N ASP A 142 -1.29 19.85 -20.02
CA ASP A 142 -2.26 20.57 -20.85
C ASP A 142 -2.53 21.98 -20.31
N SER A 143 -2.71 22.10 -18.99
CA SER A 143 -3.03 23.38 -18.33
C SER A 143 -1.90 24.40 -18.40
N THR A 144 -0.65 23.93 -18.52
CA THR A 144 0.55 24.78 -18.68
C THR A 144 1.02 24.89 -20.13
N ARG A 145 0.27 24.32 -21.09
CA ARG A 145 0.66 24.25 -22.51
C ARG A 145 2.05 23.61 -22.71
N GLY A 146 2.39 22.64 -21.87
CA GLY A 146 3.67 21.93 -21.86
C GLY A 146 4.77 22.61 -21.05
N ASP A 147 4.54 23.78 -20.46
CA ASP A 147 5.49 24.44 -19.56
C ASP A 147 5.46 23.80 -18.16
N VAL A 148 5.80 22.52 -18.07
CA VAL A 148 5.97 21.79 -16.82
C VAL A 148 6.98 20.66 -17.04
N THR A 149 7.92 20.53 -16.11
CA THR A 149 8.88 19.43 -16.08
C THR A 149 8.63 18.60 -14.84
N PHE A 150 8.36 17.31 -15.01
CA PHE A 150 8.28 16.37 -13.89
C PHE A 150 9.68 15.92 -13.49
N LEU A 151 9.95 15.96 -12.19
CA LEU A 151 11.23 15.60 -11.59
C LEU A 151 11.12 14.18 -11.03
N ASP A 152 12.24 13.46 -11.07
CA ASP A 152 12.37 12.11 -10.47
C ASP A 152 12.31 12.13 -8.94
#